data_AF-A0A962GLE8-F1
#
_entry.id   AF-A0A962GLE8-F1
#
_cell.length_a   1.000
_cell.length_b   1.000
_cell.length_c   1.000
_cell.angle_alpha   90.00
_cell.angle_beta   90.00
_cell.angle_gamma   90.00
#
_symmetry.space_group_name_H-M   'P 1'
#
loop_
_entity.id
_entity.type
_entity.pdbx_description
1 polymer ?
#
loop_
_entity_poly.entity_id
_entity_poly.type
_entity_poly.pdbx_seq_one_letter_code
_entity_poly.pdbx_strand_id
1 'polypeptide(L)'
;MNLTPQQIVDALDRYIIGQHPAKRAVAIALRNRWRRMQLEPEMRDEVMPKNILMIGPTGVGKTEIARRLATLANAPFVKVEATKFT
;
A
#
# COMPACT_ATOMS: atom_id res chain seq x y z
N MET A 1 9.04 1.94 -10.39
CA MET A 1 7.83 2.68 -10.81
C MET A 1 7.89 4.10 -10.31
N ASN A 2 7.72 5.08 -11.20
CA ASN A 2 7.64 6.49 -10.83
C ASN A 2 6.19 6.98 -10.86
N LEU A 3 5.28 6.24 -10.21
CA LEU A 3 3.89 6.65 -10.10
C LEU A 3 3.74 7.72 -9.03
N THR A 4 2.90 8.72 -9.30
CA THR A 4 2.45 9.68 -8.30
C THR A 4 1.36 9.04 -7.43
N PRO A 5 1.12 9.56 -6.21
CA PRO A 5 0.01 9.08 -5.38
C PRO A 5 -1.34 9.13 -6.10
N GLN A 6 -1.60 10.16 -6.91
CA GLN A 6 -2.83 10.28 -7.67
C GLN A 6 -2.98 9.14 -8.68
N GLN A 7 -1.94 8.87 -9.48
CA GLN A 7 -1.96 7.78 -10.46
C GLN A 7 -2.15 6.40 -9.80
N ILE A 8 -1.65 6.20 -8.58
CA ILE A 8 -1.89 4.97 -7.81
C ILE A 8 -3.36 4.87 -7.41
N VAL A 9 -3.95 5.96 -6.93
CA VAL A 9 -5.39 6.00 -6.59
C VAL A 9 -6.24 5.71 -7.83
N ASP A 10 -5.96 6.39 -8.96
CA ASP A 10 -6.68 6.19 -10.22
C ASP A 10 -6.56 4.74 -10.71
N ALA A 11 -5.37 4.13 -10.56
CA ALA A 11 -5.16 2.74 -10.90
C ALA A 11 -5.98 1.79 -10.02
N LEU A 12 -6.14 2.10 -8.72
CA LEU A 12 -6.95 1.34 -7.77
C LEU A 12 -8.46 1.56 -7.98
N ASP A 13 -8.89 2.74 -8.46
CA ASP A 13 -10.29 3.05 -8.76
C ASP A 13 -10.87 2.12 -9.84
N ARG A 14 -10.03 1.57 -10.73
CA ARG A 14 -10.45 0.58 -11.73
C ARG A 14 -10.90 -0.77 -11.16
N TYR A 15 -10.56 -1.07 -9.91
CA TYR A 15 -10.82 -2.38 -9.29
C TYR A 15 -11.59 -2.30 -7.97
N ILE A 16 -11.46 -1.19 -7.25
CA ILE A 16 -12.10 -0.99 -5.95
C ILE A 16 -13.02 0.22 -6.07
N ILE A 17 -14.29 0.10 -5.66
CA ILE A 17 -15.23 1.23 -5.64
C ILE A 17 -15.15 1.93 -4.27
N GLY A 18 -15.08 3.27 -4.28
CA GLY A 18 -15.02 4.07 -3.05
C GLY A 18 -13.72 3.89 -2.26
N GLN A 19 -13.79 3.91 -0.91
CA GLN A 19 -12.62 3.71 -0.02
C GLN A 19 -11.44 4.68 -0.24
N HIS A 20 -11.73 5.93 -0.66
CA HIS A 20 -10.70 6.93 -0.97
C HIS A 20 -9.67 7.16 0.14
N PRO A 21 -10.03 7.20 1.45
CA PRO A 21 -9.03 7.34 2.51
C PRO A 21 -8.01 6.20 2.52
N ALA A 22 -8.47 4.96 2.34
CA ALA A 22 -7.60 3.78 2.30
C ALA A 22 -6.70 3.79 1.06
N LYS A 23 -7.25 4.12 -0.12
CA LYS A 23 -6.49 4.25 -1.37
C LYS A 23 -5.39 5.31 -1.26
N ARG A 24 -5.71 6.48 -0.68
CA ARG A 24 -4.75 7.56 -0.46
C ARG A 24 -3.63 7.13 0.50
N ALA A 25 -3.98 6.45 1.60
CA ALA A 25 -3.01 5.97 2.57
C ALA A 25 -1.99 5.00 1.93
N VAL A 26 -2.48 4.01 1.16
CA VAL A 26 -1.60 3.05 0.49
C VAL A 26 -0.77 3.68 -0.62
N ALA A 27 -1.32 4.65 -1.35
CA ALA A 27 -0.61 5.39 -2.39
C ALA A 27 0.56 6.20 -1.82
N ILE A 28 0.34 6.86 -0.68
CA ILE A 28 1.39 7.61 0.04
C ILE A 28 2.46 6.66 0.55
N ALA A 29 2.09 5.53 1.16
CA ALA A 29 3.07 4.55 1.65
C ALA A 29 3.95 4.00 0.51
N LEU A 30 3.36 3.67 -0.65
CA LEU A 30 4.11 3.22 -1.81
C LEU A 30 5.02 4.34 -2.38
N ARG A 31 4.54 5.58 -2.42
CA ARG A 31 5.37 6.73 -2.85
C ARG A 31 6.51 7.00 -1.89
N ASN A 32 6.30 6.86 -0.59
CA ASN A 32 7.34 7.02 0.42
C ASN A 32 8.44 5.96 0.26
N ARG A 33 8.10 4.73 -0.14
CA ARG A 33 9.10 3.72 -0.49
C ARG A 33 9.99 4.17 -1.65
N TRP A 34 9.41 4.78 -2.70
CA TRP A 34 10.20 5.34 -3.81
C TRP A 34 11.05 6.53 -3.36
N ARG A 35 10.49 7.46 -2.57
CA ARG A 35 11.23 8.62 -2.02
C ARG A 35 12.42 8.19 -1.18
N ARG A 36 12.25 7.14 -0.36
CA ARG A 36 13.33 6.58 0.47
C ARG A 36 14.52 6.11 -0.37
N MET A 37 14.28 5.54 -1.55
CA MET A 37 15.36 5.10 -2.45
C MET A 37 16.14 6.28 -3.06
N GLN A 38 15.62 7.49 -3.00
CA GLN A 38 16.29 8.71 -3.48
C GLN A 38 17.10 9.41 -2.38
N LEU A 39 17.04 8.92 -1.13
CA LEU A 39 17.84 9.46 -0.03
C LEU A 39 19.27 8.93 -0.08
N GLU A 40 20.19 9.73 0.47
CA GLU A 40 21.56 9.31 0.76
C GLU A 40 21.58 8.05 1.65
N PRO A 41 22.60 7.18 1.53
CA PRO A 41 22.64 5.88 2.21
C PRO A 41 22.41 5.97 3.73
N GLU A 42 23.06 6.93 4.40
CA GLU A 42 22.97 7.13 5.85
C GLU A 42 21.53 7.43 6.30
N MET A 43 20.86 8.35 5.60
CA MET A 43 19.46 8.71 5.88
C MET A 43 18.47 7.62 5.45
N ARG A 44 18.82 6.79 4.46
CA ARG A 44 17.95 5.73 3.94
C ARG A 44 17.66 4.67 4.99
N ASP A 45 18.65 4.33 5.80
CA ASP A 45 18.56 3.29 6.83
C ASP A 45 17.76 3.75 8.06
N GLU A 46 17.75 5.06 8.34
CA GLU A 46 16.91 5.64 9.41
C GLU A 46 15.42 5.70 9.06
N VAL A 47 15.08 5.69 7.75
CA VAL A 47 13.68 5.81 7.31
C VAL A 47 13.00 4.44 7.23
N MET A 48 12.22 4.15 8.25
CA MET A 48 11.41 2.93 8.32
C MET A 48 10.15 2.99 7.43
N PRO A 49 9.72 1.85 6.85
CA PRO A 49 8.45 1.75 6.14
C PRO A 49 7.26 2.17 7.02
N LYS A 50 6.29 2.87 6.41
CA LYS A 50 5.04 3.25 7.09
C LYS A 50 4.00 2.15 6.90
N ASN A 51 3.91 1.26 7.88
CA ASN A 51 2.90 0.19 7.91
C ASN A 51 1.48 0.77 8.03
N ILE A 52 0.50 0.04 7.50
CA ILE A 52 -0.90 0.48 7.43
C ILE A 52 -1.79 -0.51 8.16
N LEU A 53 -2.59 -0.01 9.10
CA LEU A 53 -3.69 -0.74 9.73
C LEU A 53 -5.00 -0.30 9.08
N MET A 54 -5.70 -1.23 8.43
CA MET A 54 -7.03 -0.96 7.85
C MET A 54 -8.12 -1.45 8.79
N ILE A 55 -8.98 -0.53 9.26
CA ILE A 55 -10.10 -0.82 10.15
C ILE A 55 -11.41 -0.71 9.37
N GLY A 56 -12.28 -1.72 9.50
CA GLY A 56 -13.60 -1.72 8.87
C GLY A 56 -14.23 -3.12 8.80
N PRO A 57 -15.52 -3.24 8.47
CA PRO A 57 -16.22 -4.52 8.41
C PRO A 57 -15.71 -5.43 7.29
N THR A 58 -16.10 -6.70 7.30
CA THR A 58 -15.77 -7.66 6.22
C THR A 58 -16.38 -7.22 4.89
N GLY A 59 -15.83 -7.68 3.77
CA GLY A 59 -16.38 -7.40 2.43
C GLY A 59 -16.11 -6.00 1.84
N VAL A 60 -15.65 -5.01 2.62
CA VAL A 60 -15.46 -3.62 2.12
C VAL A 60 -14.23 -3.40 1.23
N GLY A 61 -13.47 -4.45 0.88
CA GLY A 61 -12.35 -4.36 -0.05
C GLY A 61 -10.96 -4.14 0.57
N LYS A 62 -10.78 -4.23 1.90
CA LYS A 62 -9.47 -4.08 2.57
C LYS A 62 -8.37 -4.95 1.95
N THR A 63 -8.64 -6.25 1.80
CA THR A 63 -7.69 -7.21 1.21
C THR A 63 -7.46 -6.96 -0.28
N GLU A 64 -8.50 -6.52 -1.02
CA GLU A 64 -8.38 -6.26 -2.45
C GLU A 64 -7.52 -5.01 -2.73
N ILE A 65 -7.61 -3.97 -1.90
CA ILE A 65 -6.71 -2.81 -1.96
C ILE A 65 -5.25 -3.26 -1.81
N ALA A 66 -4.94 -4.07 -0.79
CA ALA A 66 -3.57 -4.55 -0.56
C ALA A 66 -3.07 -5.45 -1.71
N ARG A 67 -3.92 -6.37 -2.19
CA ARG A 67 -3.61 -7.26 -3.32
C ARG A 67 -3.32 -6.47 -4.60
N ARG A 68 -4.20 -5.54 -4.98
CA ARG A 68 -4.05 -4.71 -6.19
C ARG A 68 -2.86 -3.77 -6.11
N LEU A 69 -2.58 -3.22 -4.93
CA LEU A 69 -1.39 -2.42 -4.71
C LEU A 69 -0.11 -3.23 -4.97
N ALA A 70 -0.04 -4.47 -4.50
CA ALA A 70 1.11 -5.33 -4.71
C ALA A 70 1.29 -5.69 -6.19
N THR A 71 0.19 -6.03 -6.90
CA THR A 71 0.22 -6.23 -8.36
C THR A 71 0.69 -4.96 -9.08
N LEU A 72 0.14 -3.80 -8.71
CA LEU A 72 0.52 -2.51 -9.29
C LEU A 72 2.00 -2.22 -9.07
N ALA A 73 2.56 -2.58 -7.91
CA ALA A 73 3.96 -2.35 -7.55
C ALA A 73 4.93 -3.43 -8.05
N ASN A 74 4.43 -4.47 -8.72
CA ASN A 74 5.15 -5.71 -9.03
C ASN A 74 5.89 -6.27 -7.79
N ALA A 75 5.18 -6.31 -6.66
CA ALA A 75 5.70 -6.75 -5.37
C ALA A 75 5.13 -8.12 -4.97
N PRO A 76 5.90 -8.96 -4.27
CA PRO A 76 5.38 -10.19 -3.70
C PRO A 76 4.26 -9.88 -2.69
N PHE A 77 3.21 -10.69 -2.69
CA PHE A 77 2.04 -10.53 -1.82
C PHE A 77 1.71 -11.83 -1.11
N VAL A 78 1.48 -11.74 0.21
CA VAL A 78 1.05 -12.85 1.04
C VAL A 78 -0.11 -12.42 1.92
N LYS A 79 -1.15 -13.25 2.02
CA LYS A 79 -2.26 -13.09 2.97
C LYS A 79 -2.13 -14.17 4.03
N VAL A 80 -2.08 -13.75 5.29
CA VAL A 80 -2.08 -14.65 6.45
C VAL A 80 -3.20 -14.24 7.40
N GLU A 81 -3.76 -15.21 8.12
CA GLU A 81 -4.77 -14.98 9.16
C GLU A 81 -4.11 -15.11 10.52
N ALA A 82 -4.18 -14.05 11.35
CA ALA A 82 -3.44 -13.97 12.61
C ALA A 82 -3.84 -15.09 13.60
N THR A 83 -5.11 -15.49 13.60
CA THR A 83 -5.64 -16.55 14.47
C THR A 83 -5.11 -17.94 14.14
N LYS A 84 -4.32 -18.13 13.08
CA LYS A 84 -3.67 -19.42 12.77
C LYS A 84 -2.48 -19.75 13.69
N PHE A 85 -2.01 -18.79 14.49
CA PHE A 85 -0.82 -18.92 15.34
C PHE A 85 -1.14 -18.86 16.83
N THR A 86 -2.39 -19.04 17.21
CA THR A 86 -2.88 -19.06 18.59
C THR A 86 -3.77 -20.27 18.73
#